data_AF-A0A5E7DWP0-F1
#
_entry.id   AF-A0A5E7DWP0-F1
#
_cell.length_a   1.000
_cell.length_b   1.000
_cell.length_c   1.000
_cell.angle_alpha   90.00
_cell.angle_beta   90.00
_cell.angle_gamma   90.00
#
_symmetry.space_group_name_H-M   'P 1'
#
loop_
_entity.id
_entity.type
_entity.pdbx_description
1 polymer ?
#
loop_
_entity_poly.entity_id
_entity_poly.type
_entity_poly.pdbx_seq_one_letter_code
_entity_poly.pdbx_strand_id
1 'polypeptide(L)'
;MPRQPLYTCLLTEQARAVIGKAHPNTESALKVLTAEGFAHKGYIDIFDAGPVIEAPISTIRTVRDSQPLVLAIGTPDDEAPVWLIHNRRLENCRITSARARRVGDSLIVDRLTAKRLQLQPGNSVRAVPLLDRQPQAVAA
;
A
#
# COMPACT_ATOMS: atom_id res chain seq x y z
N MET A 1 5.88 -0.74 -31.47
CA MET A 1 5.71 -2.15 -31.08
C MET A 1 6.08 -3.05 -32.25
N PRO A 2 6.94 -4.06 -32.07
CA PRO A 2 7.26 -5.03 -33.11
C PRO A 2 5.99 -5.78 -33.53
N ARG A 3 5.83 -6.04 -34.83
CA ARG A 3 4.69 -6.81 -35.35
C ARG A 3 4.85 -8.33 -35.19
N GLN A 4 6.05 -8.79 -34.81
CA GLN A 4 6.44 -10.19 -34.72
C GLN A 4 7.10 -10.46 -33.37
N PRO A 5 7.09 -11.71 -32.86
CA PRO A 5 7.78 -12.08 -31.64
C PRO A 5 9.26 -11.72 -31.69
N LEU A 6 9.78 -11.25 -30.55
CA LEU A 6 11.20 -10.97 -30.36
C LEU A 6 11.80 -12.10 -29.53
N TYR A 7 12.75 -12.84 -30.12
CA TYR A 7 13.41 -13.95 -29.46
C TYR A 7 14.48 -13.45 -28.50
N THR A 8 14.29 -13.69 -27.20
CA THR A 8 15.21 -13.21 -26.15
C THR A 8 16.61 -13.80 -26.29
N CYS A 9 16.77 -15.00 -26.86
CA CYS A 9 18.08 -15.60 -27.11
C CYS A 9 18.94 -14.81 -28.13
N LEU A 10 18.31 -13.97 -28.97
CA LEU A 10 19.00 -13.10 -29.92
C LEU A 10 19.41 -11.75 -29.32
N LEU A 11 18.99 -11.45 -28.09
CA LEU A 11 19.39 -10.23 -27.38
C LEU A 11 20.79 -10.37 -26.79
N THR A 12 21.45 -9.23 -26.52
CA THR A 12 22.70 -9.20 -25.77
C THR A 12 22.49 -9.73 -24.35
N GLU A 13 23.56 -10.22 -23.73
CA GLU A 13 23.48 -10.69 -22.34
C GLU A 13 23.02 -9.60 -21.38
N GLN A 14 23.51 -8.36 -21.55
CA GLN A 14 23.10 -7.21 -20.75
C GLN A 14 21.60 -6.93 -20.89
N ALA A 15 21.04 -6.99 -22.10
CA ALA A 15 19.61 -6.80 -22.32
C ALA A 15 18.79 -7.93 -21.68
N ARG A 16 19.20 -9.20 -21.84
CA ARG A 16 18.53 -10.33 -21.18
C ARG A 16 18.56 -10.21 -19.66
N ALA A 17 19.66 -9.71 -19.11
CA ALA A 17 19.87 -9.61 -17.67
C ALA A 17 18.95 -8.60 -16.97
N VAL A 18 18.34 -7.65 -17.70
CA VAL A 18 17.44 -6.64 -17.12
C VAL A 18 15.95 -6.93 -17.34
N ILE A 19 15.60 -7.91 -18.17
CA ILE A 19 14.20 -8.30 -18.40
C ILE A 19 13.53 -8.72 -17.09
N GLY A 20 12.40 -8.08 -16.79
CA GLY A 20 11.60 -8.33 -15.58
C GLY A 20 12.22 -7.78 -14.30
N LYS A 21 13.31 -7.00 -14.37
CA LYS A 21 13.92 -6.38 -13.18
C LYS A 21 13.37 -4.99 -12.94
N ALA A 22 13.01 -4.71 -11.70
CA ALA A 22 12.68 -3.36 -11.29
C ALA A 22 13.92 -2.47 -11.33
N HIS A 23 13.73 -1.20 -11.67
CA HIS A 23 14.77 -0.19 -11.52
C HIS A 23 15.12 -0.02 -10.03
N PRO A 24 16.40 0.23 -9.66
CA PRO A 24 16.79 0.41 -8.25
C PRO A 24 15.91 1.42 -7.49
N ASN A 25 15.52 2.51 -8.16
CA ASN A 25 14.63 3.54 -7.58
C ASN A 25 13.20 3.06 -7.31
N THR A 26 12.74 1.96 -7.91
CA THR A 26 11.37 1.44 -7.78
C THR A 26 11.27 0.15 -6.97
N GLU A 27 12.40 -0.42 -6.51
CA GLU A 27 12.42 -1.64 -5.68
C GLU A 27 11.61 -1.49 -4.39
N SER A 28 11.63 -0.31 -3.76
CA SER A 28 10.88 -0.05 -2.53
C SER A 28 9.37 -0.08 -2.76
N ALA A 29 8.91 0.47 -3.88
CA ALA A 29 7.51 0.44 -4.28
C ALA A 29 7.07 -0.99 -4.65
N LEU A 30 7.92 -1.74 -5.37
CA LEU A 30 7.66 -3.16 -5.67
C LEU A 30 7.50 -3.97 -4.38
N LYS A 31 8.37 -3.78 -3.39
CA LYS A 31 8.25 -4.46 -2.07
C LYS A 31 6.92 -4.15 -1.39
N VAL A 32 6.47 -2.90 -1.40
CA VAL A 32 5.17 -2.49 -0.83
C VAL A 32 4.02 -3.17 -1.59
N LEU A 33 4.03 -3.15 -2.92
CA LEU A 33 2.95 -3.75 -3.73
C LEU A 33 2.92 -5.27 -3.60
N THR A 34 4.08 -5.94 -3.55
CA THR A 34 4.14 -7.38 -3.30
C THR A 34 3.61 -7.74 -1.92
N ALA A 35 3.91 -6.96 -0.88
CA ALA A 35 3.33 -7.15 0.46
C ALA A 35 1.80 -6.92 0.48
N GLU A 36 1.28 -6.11 -0.44
CA GLU A 36 -0.16 -5.94 -0.65
C GLU A 36 -0.80 -7.09 -1.43
N GLY A 37 -0.02 -7.97 -2.06
CA GLY A 37 -0.51 -9.14 -2.81
C GLY A 37 -0.36 -9.04 -4.33
N PHE A 38 0.40 -8.07 -4.85
CA PHE A 38 0.75 -7.99 -6.27
C PHE A 38 1.84 -8.99 -6.63
N ALA A 39 1.75 -9.56 -7.84
CA ALA A 39 2.73 -10.51 -8.35
C ALA A 39 3.02 -10.27 -9.84
N HIS A 40 4.25 -10.60 -10.27
CA HIS A 40 4.62 -10.60 -11.68
C HIS A 40 4.02 -11.82 -12.38
N LYS A 41 3.26 -11.61 -13.46
CA LYS A 41 2.59 -12.69 -14.22
C LYS A 41 3.08 -12.82 -15.66
N GLY A 42 4.36 -12.51 -15.90
CA GLY A 42 5.02 -12.74 -17.19
C GLY A 42 4.92 -11.60 -18.19
N TYR A 43 4.30 -10.47 -17.84
CA TYR A 43 4.31 -9.26 -18.65
C TYR A 43 5.44 -8.31 -18.24
N ILE A 44 5.97 -7.58 -19.21
CA ILE A 44 7.00 -6.56 -19.00
C ILE A 44 6.62 -5.27 -19.70
N ASP A 45 7.13 -4.14 -19.21
CA ASP A 45 7.02 -2.87 -19.89
C ASP A 45 7.77 -2.90 -21.23
N ILE A 46 7.24 -2.19 -22.20
CA ILE A 46 7.71 -2.25 -23.59
C ILE A 46 8.92 -1.37 -23.87
N PHE A 47 9.25 -0.44 -22.98
CA PHE A 47 10.35 0.50 -23.13
C PHE A 47 11.56 0.05 -22.32
N ASP A 48 11.38 -0.31 -21.06
CA ASP A 48 12.48 -0.63 -20.13
C ASP A 48 12.55 -2.11 -19.71
N ALA A 49 11.60 -2.93 -20.17
CA ALA A 49 11.47 -4.33 -19.79
C ALA A 49 11.26 -4.57 -18.28
N GLY A 50 10.83 -3.55 -17.53
CA GLY A 50 10.47 -3.67 -16.12
C GLY A 50 9.28 -4.60 -15.89
N PRO A 51 9.15 -5.23 -14.71
CA PRO A 51 8.09 -6.18 -14.45
C PRO A 51 6.72 -5.48 -14.34
N VAL A 52 5.72 -6.01 -15.04
CA VAL A 52 4.32 -5.64 -14.81
C VAL A 52 3.75 -6.55 -13.73
N ILE A 53 3.28 -5.95 -12.63
CA ILE A 53 2.70 -6.68 -11.50
C ILE A 53 1.19 -6.45 -11.45
N GLU A 54 0.46 -7.48 -11.01
CA GLU A 54 -1.00 -7.44 -10.92
C GLU A 54 -1.51 -8.25 -9.72
N ALA A 55 -2.70 -7.89 -9.25
CA ALA A 55 -3.41 -8.57 -8.17
C ALA A 55 -4.92 -8.54 -8.45
N PRO A 56 -5.65 -9.65 -8.23
CA PRO A 56 -7.10 -9.56 -8.06
C PRO A 56 -7.45 -8.61 -6.90
N ILE A 57 -8.50 -7.80 -7.05
CA ILE A 57 -8.89 -6.81 -6.01
C ILE A 57 -9.12 -7.49 -4.65
N SER A 58 -9.70 -8.70 -4.64
CA SER A 58 -9.96 -9.49 -3.45
C SER A 58 -8.71 -9.97 -2.71
N THR A 59 -7.54 -10.01 -3.37
CA THR A 59 -6.28 -10.41 -2.75
C THR A 59 -5.49 -9.23 -2.21
N ILE A 60 -5.85 -7.99 -2.60
CA ILE A 60 -5.17 -6.79 -2.12
C ILE A 60 -5.45 -6.61 -0.63
N ARG A 61 -4.42 -6.79 0.20
CA ARG A 61 -4.52 -6.82 1.68
C ARG A 61 -5.24 -5.59 2.24
N THR A 62 -4.80 -4.39 1.89
CA THR A 62 -5.39 -3.13 2.37
C THR A 62 -6.86 -3.00 1.94
N VAL A 63 -7.26 -3.58 0.80
CA VAL A 63 -8.66 -3.58 0.37
C VAL A 63 -9.48 -4.60 1.16
N ARG A 64 -9.03 -5.86 1.16
CA ARG A 64 -9.69 -7.00 1.80
C ARG A 64 -9.85 -6.82 3.31
N ASP A 65 -8.79 -6.37 3.98
CA ASP A 65 -8.70 -6.33 5.44
C ASP A 65 -9.15 -4.96 6.01
N SER A 66 -9.42 -3.97 5.14
CA SER A 66 -9.99 -2.70 5.61
C SER A 66 -11.44 -2.85 6.00
N GLN A 67 -11.81 -2.16 7.08
CA GLN A 67 -13.14 -2.26 7.67
C GLN A 67 -13.74 -0.87 7.94
N PRO A 68 -15.06 -0.72 7.79
CA PRO A 68 -15.75 0.47 8.24
C PRO A 68 -15.74 0.53 9.78
N LEU A 69 -15.42 1.68 10.35
CA LEU A 69 -15.44 1.95 11.79
C LEU A 69 -16.07 3.31 12.06
N VAL A 70 -16.48 3.54 13.30
CA VAL A 70 -16.96 4.84 13.79
C VAL A 70 -15.81 5.59 14.43
N LEU A 71 -15.58 6.84 14.03
CA LEU A 71 -14.52 7.66 14.61
C LEU A 71 -14.89 8.06 16.05
N ALA A 72 -13.99 7.81 16.99
CA ALA A 72 -14.03 8.36 18.34
C ALA A 72 -12.77 9.18 18.60
N ILE A 73 -12.88 10.25 19.39
CA ILE A 73 -11.73 11.06 19.80
C ILE A 73 -11.34 10.66 21.21
N GLY A 74 -10.05 10.36 21.40
CA GLY A 74 -9.45 10.07 22.69
C GLY A 74 -7.94 10.20 22.60
N THR A 75 -7.23 9.67 23.59
CA THR A 75 -5.77 9.59 23.56
C THR A 75 -5.40 8.12 23.38
N PRO A 76 -5.01 7.67 22.17
CA PRO A 76 -4.44 6.34 22.00
C PRO A 76 -3.20 6.20 22.89
N ASP A 77 -3.04 5.03 23.51
CA ASP A 77 -1.83 4.68 24.26
C ASP A 77 -0.60 4.58 23.33
N ASP A 78 0.62 4.60 23.89
CA ASP A 78 1.87 4.54 23.11
C ASP A 78 2.04 3.19 22.37
N GLU A 79 1.38 2.14 22.88
CA GLU A 79 1.31 0.80 22.30
C GLU A 79 0.22 0.66 21.23
N ALA A 80 -0.45 1.75 20.85
CA ALA A 80 -1.50 1.72 19.85
C ALA A 80 -0.89 1.48 18.47
N PRO A 81 -1.37 0.46 17.73
CA PRO A 81 -0.86 0.20 16.40
C PRO A 81 -1.15 1.38 15.48
N VAL A 82 -0.34 1.52 14.43
CA VAL A 82 -0.59 2.52 13.39
C VAL A 82 -1.66 2.00 12.44
N TRP A 83 -2.64 2.84 12.12
CA TRP A 83 -3.70 2.55 11.15
C TRP A 83 -3.58 3.48 9.94
N LEU A 84 -3.91 2.95 8.76
CA LEU A 84 -4.31 3.78 7.62
C LEU A 84 -5.80 4.07 7.74
N ILE A 85 -6.17 5.34 7.68
CA ILE A 85 -7.54 5.80 7.94
C ILE A 85 -8.00 6.68 6.79
N HIS A 86 -9.09 6.29 6.14
CA HIS A 86 -9.74 7.01 5.04
C HIS A 86 -11.09 7.58 5.51
N ASN A 87 -11.35 8.85 5.20
CA ASN A 87 -12.57 9.56 5.62
C ASN A 87 -13.84 9.18 4.83
N ARG A 88 -13.75 8.28 3.84
CA ARG A 88 -14.87 7.78 3.02
C ARG A 88 -15.61 8.85 2.22
N ARG A 89 -14.95 9.94 1.83
CA ARG A 89 -15.54 10.99 1.00
C ARG A 89 -14.85 11.04 -0.36
N LEU A 90 -15.64 11.26 -1.42
CA LEU A 90 -15.12 11.53 -2.76
C LEU A 90 -14.57 12.95 -2.83
N GLU A 91 -15.42 13.94 -2.57
CA GLU A 91 -15.00 15.33 -2.38
C GLU A 91 -14.29 15.51 -1.04
N ASN A 92 -13.19 16.28 -1.03
CA ASN A 92 -12.33 16.42 0.15
C ASN A 92 -11.89 15.06 0.72
N CYS A 93 -11.50 14.13 -0.16
CA CYS A 93 -10.89 12.87 0.25
C CYS A 93 -9.65 13.15 1.13
N ARG A 94 -9.61 12.48 2.28
CA ARG A 94 -8.48 12.54 3.23
C ARG A 94 -8.13 11.12 3.65
N ILE A 95 -6.83 10.83 3.60
CA ILE A 95 -6.23 9.60 4.11
C ILE A 95 -5.05 9.99 4.98
N THR A 96 -4.89 9.33 6.12
CA THR A 96 -3.73 9.56 7.00
C THR A 96 -3.31 8.27 7.69
N SER A 97 -2.04 8.21 8.11
CA SER A 97 -1.55 7.21 9.05
C SER A 97 -1.48 7.82 10.44
N ALA A 98 -2.03 7.12 11.43
CA ALA A 98 -1.99 7.57 12.82
C ALA A 98 -2.07 6.37 13.76
N ARG A 99 -1.50 6.52 14.97
CA ARG A 99 -1.77 5.59 16.07
C ARG A 99 -3.26 5.64 16.40
N ALA A 100 -3.88 4.48 16.49
CA ALA A 100 -5.29 4.36 16.82
C ALA A 100 -5.59 3.04 17.52
N ARG A 101 -6.58 3.08 18.42
CA ARG A 101 -7.04 1.89 19.15
C ARG A 101 -8.46 1.57 18.73
N ARG A 102 -8.68 0.36 18.21
CA ARG A 102 -10.02 -0.14 17.95
C ARG A 102 -10.65 -0.63 19.26
N VAL A 103 -11.87 -0.17 19.55
CA VAL A 103 -12.70 -0.63 20.68
C VAL A 103 -14.11 -0.90 20.14
N GLY A 104 -14.50 -2.19 20.08
CA GLY A 104 -15.72 -2.59 19.39
C GLY A 104 -15.69 -2.15 17.92
N ASP A 105 -16.68 -1.36 17.51
CA ASP A 105 -16.78 -0.77 16.16
C ASP A 105 -16.25 0.66 16.09
N SER A 106 -15.69 1.18 17.18
CA SER A 106 -15.08 2.50 17.22
C SER A 106 -13.57 2.44 16.98
N LEU A 107 -13.05 3.44 16.26
CA LEU A 107 -11.62 3.70 16.14
C LEU A 107 -11.29 4.98 16.89
N ILE A 108 -10.58 4.84 18.01
CA ILE A 108 -10.14 5.95 18.84
C ILE A 108 -8.88 6.54 18.24
N VAL A 109 -8.94 7.83 17.89
CA VAL A 109 -7.82 8.62 17.37
C VAL A 109 -7.63 9.89 18.19
N ASP A 110 -6.46 10.51 18.09
CA ASP A 110 -6.25 11.83 18.67
C ASP A 110 -7.04 12.94 17.94
N ARG A 111 -7.20 14.08 18.61
CA ARG A 111 -7.94 15.24 18.07
C ARG A 111 -7.30 15.78 16.79
N LEU A 112 -5.97 15.71 16.67
CA LEU A 112 -5.25 16.20 15.51
C LEU A 112 -5.55 15.35 14.26
N THR A 113 -5.60 14.03 14.41
CA THR A 113 -5.96 13.09 13.34
C THR A 113 -7.39 13.31 12.87
N ALA A 114 -8.34 13.45 13.79
CA ALA A 114 -9.74 13.77 13.44
C ALA A 114 -9.84 15.09 12.66
N LYS A 115 -9.09 16.12 13.07
CA LYS A 115 -9.02 17.42 12.38
C LYS A 115 -8.42 17.28 10.97
N ARG A 116 -7.34 16.51 10.80
CA ARG A 116 -6.71 16.24 9.49
C ARG A 116 -7.65 15.49 8.54
N LEU A 117 -8.43 14.55 9.07
CA LEU A 117 -9.46 13.81 8.34
C LEU A 117 -10.71 14.66 8.04
N GLN A 118 -10.85 15.82 8.70
CA GLN A 118 -12.01 16.70 8.61
C GLN A 118 -13.31 15.98 8.99
N LEU A 119 -13.23 15.18 10.06
CA LEU A 119 -14.33 14.40 10.60
C LEU A 119 -14.63 14.79 12.04
N GLN A 120 -15.89 14.59 12.43
CA GLN A 120 -16.34 14.70 13.81
C GLN A 120 -16.48 13.29 14.43
N PRO A 121 -16.45 13.17 15.77
CA PRO A 121 -16.84 11.93 16.44
C PRO A 121 -18.19 11.40 15.94
N GLY A 122 -18.32 10.09 15.78
CA GLY A 122 -19.51 9.46 15.23
C GLY A 122 -19.52 9.33 13.69
N ASN A 123 -18.61 10.00 12.97
CA ASN A 123 -18.50 9.82 11.52
C ASN A 123 -17.89 8.46 11.15
N SER A 124 -18.26 7.92 9.99
CA SER A 124 -17.70 6.65 9.49
C SER A 124 -16.34 6.87 8.83
N VAL A 125 -15.39 6.00 9.16
CA VAL A 125 -14.09 5.85 8.48
C VAL A 125 -13.98 4.46 7.89
N ARG A 126 -13.09 4.28 6.90
CA ARG A 126 -12.58 2.95 6.52
C ARG A 126 -11.12 2.89 6.93
N ALA A 127 -10.76 1.87 7.69
CA ALA A 127 -9.41 1.78 8.24
C ALA A 127 -8.87 0.36 8.21
N VAL A 128 -7.54 0.24 8.19
CA VAL A 128 -6.80 -1.01 8.26
C VAL A 128 -5.50 -0.81 9.03
N PRO A 129 -5.04 -1.78 9.84
CA PRO A 129 -3.72 -1.70 10.47
C PRO A 129 -2.63 -1.58 9.41
N LEU A 130 -1.72 -0.62 9.59
CA LEU A 130 -0.52 -0.52 8.77
C LEU A 130 0.40 -1.70 9.14
N LEU A 131 0.98 -2.37 8.14
CA LEU A 131 2.01 -3.38 8.41
C LEU A 131 3.17 -2.71 9.14
N ASP A 132 3.60 -3.30 10.25
CA ASP A 132 4.86 -2.94 10.86
C ASP A 132 5.96 -3.21 9.84
N ARG A 133 6.64 -2.14 9.41
CA ARG A 133 7.97 -2.31 8.84
C ARG A 133 8.83 -2.84 9.98
N GLN A 134 9.23 -4.11 9.91
CA GLN A 134 10.42 -4.50 10.66
C GLN A 134 11.52 -3.47 10.34
N PRO A 135 12.20 -2.91 11.34
CA PRO A 135 13.36 -2.09 11.07
C PRO A 135 14.31 -2.95 10.25
N GLN A 136 14.62 -2.54 9.02
CA GLN A 136 15.79 -3.09 8.35
C GLN A 136 16.97 -2.77 9.28
N ALA A 137 17.51 -3.80 9.93
CA ALA A 137 18.81 -3.71 10.55
C ALA A 137 19.75 -3.16 9.48
N VAL A 138 20.21 -1.93 9.68
CA VAL A 138 21.28 -1.35 8.88
C VAL A 138 22.50 -2.19 9.23
N ALA A 139 22.77 -3.21 8.41
CA ALA A 139 24.02 -3.95 8.46
C ALA A 139 25.12 -2.95 8.08
N ALA A 140 25.91 -2.56 9.08
CA ALA A 140 27.21 -1.93 8.90
C ALA A 140 28.27 -3.02 8.67
#